data_AF-F6WB66-F1
#
_entry.id   AF-F6WB66-F1
#
_cell.length_a   1.000
_cell.length_b   1.000
_cell.length_c   1.000
_cell.angle_alpha   90.00
_cell.angle_beta   90.00
_cell.angle_gamma   90.00
#
_symmetry.space_group_name_H-M   'P 1'
#
loop_
_entity.id
_entity.type
_entity.pdbx_description
1 polymer ?
#
loop_
_entity_poly.entity_id
_entity_poly.type
_entity_poly.pdbx_seq_one_letter_code
_entity_poly.pdbx_strand_id
1 'polypeptide(L)'
;MPVKAVYAHPGFTQFPPNEDLALLHLEKPVELGEFVSPICLPRKDEKTNLLSKCMTAGWGITEPHQDEFPKTVQQAEVPLISSTSSRSYWGLDIKNTNICGGAAGSSSCMGDSGGPLQCTRDGQYKLVGIVSWGSSNCHPTAPTVFTRISAYRDWITSVTGGEA
;
A
#
# COMPACT_ATOMS: atom_id res chain seq x y z
N MET A 1 6.20 -20.11 -0.91
CA MET A 1 7.13 -20.06 0.24
C MET A 1 6.32 -20.19 1.51
N PRO A 2 6.66 -21.11 2.43
CA PRO A 2 5.95 -21.23 3.70
C PRO A 2 6.14 -20.01 4.61
N VAL A 3 5.08 -19.64 5.32
CA VAL A 3 5.08 -18.58 6.34
C VAL A 3 5.18 -19.23 7.71
N LYS A 4 6.16 -18.81 8.52
CA LYS A 4 6.37 -19.27 9.89
C LYS A 4 5.48 -18.56 10.89
N ALA A 5 5.27 -17.25 10.70
CA ALA A 5 4.43 -16.45 11.59
C ALA A 5 3.81 -15.26 10.85
N VAL A 6 2.64 -14.84 11.33
CA VAL A 6 1.90 -13.66 10.87
C VAL A 6 1.72 -12.74 12.06
N TYR A 7 2.13 -11.48 11.92
CA TYR A 7 1.98 -10.44 12.92
C TYR A 7 1.03 -9.37 12.37
N ALA A 8 -0.26 -9.53 12.63
CA ALA A 8 -1.24 -8.49 12.33
C ALA A 8 -1.11 -7.34 13.35
N HIS A 9 -1.28 -6.10 12.88
CA HIS A 9 -1.24 -4.97 13.80
C HIS A 9 -2.40 -5.06 14.81
N PRO A 10 -2.15 -4.94 16.13
CA PRO A 10 -3.18 -5.15 17.16
C PRO A 10 -4.28 -4.10 17.15
N GLY A 11 -4.03 -2.94 16.53
CA GLY A 11 -5.00 -1.86 16.35
C GLY A 11 -5.95 -2.03 15.15
N PHE A 12 -5.89 -3.17 14.44
CA PHE A 12 -6.71 -3.39 13.26
C PHE A 12 -8.22 -3.32 13.57
N THR A 13 -8.99 -2.60 12.73
CA THR A 13 -10.46 -2.59 12.78
C THR A 13 -11.06 -2.81 11.39
N GLN A 14 -12.32 -3.23 11.32
CA GLN A 14 -12.91 -3.75 10.07
C GLN A 14 -13.30 -2.68 9.03
N PHE A 15 -14.06 -1.63 9.37
CA PHE A 15 -14.42 -0.59 8.41
C PHE A 15 -14.84 0.75 9.07
N PRO A 16 -14.35 1.92 8.59
CA PRO A 16 -13.17 2.03 7.73
C PRO A 16 -11.97 1.38 8.43
N PRO A 17 -11.12 0.63 7.70
CA PRO A 17 -10.07 -0.11 8.34
C PRO A 17 -9.06 0.84 8.96
N ASN A 18 -8.72 0.58 10.21
CA ASN A 18 -7.65 1.25 10.92
C ASN A 18 -6.49 0.30 11.05
N GLU A 19 -5.27 0.85 11.03
CA GLU A 19 -4.05 0.07 11.25
C GLU A 19 -4.01 -1.23 10.42
N ASP A 20 -4.35 -1.10 9.14
CA ASP A 20 -4.45 -2.22 8.20
C ASP A 20 -3.10 -2.58 7.61
N LEU A 21 -2.33 -3.35 8.38
CA LEU A 21 -1.05 -3.91 7.98
C LEU A 21 -0.72 -5.18 8.79
N ALA A 22 0.06 -6.05 8.17
CA ALA A 22 0.63 -7.23 8.82
C ALA A 22 2.07 -7.48 8.33
N LEU A 23 2.86 -8.14 9.16
CA LEU A 23 4.18 -8.65 8.78
C LEU A 23 4.15 -10.17 8.68
N LEU A 24 4.76 -10.71 7.62
CA LEU A 24 4.91 -12.15 7.41
C LEU A 24 6.37 -12.52 7.64
N HIS A 25 6.62 -13.40 8.62
CA HIS A 25 7.93 -14.00 8.82
C HIS A 25 7.99 -15.32 8.06
N LEU A 26 8.82 -15.36 7.04
CA LEU A 26 9.04 -16.56 6.21
C LEU A 26 9.75 -17.66 7.01
N GLU A 27 9.46 -18.91 6.70
CA GLU A 27 10.12 -20.04 7.37
C GLU A 27 11.61 -20.14 7.06
N LYS A 28 11.99 -19.70 5.86
CA LYS A 28 13.37 -19.63 5.40
C LYS A 28 13.62 -18.28 4.72
N PRO A 29 14.84 -17.72 4.83
CA PRO A 29 15.23 -16.53 4.08
C PRO A 29 15.02 -16.72 2.57
N VAL A 30 14.67 -15.63 1.88
CA VAL A 30 14.60 -15.61 0.41
C VAL A 30 16.00 -15.45 -0.16
N GLU A 31 16.31 -16.16 -1.24
CA GLU A 31 17.52 -15.91 -2.03
C GLU A 31 17.34 -14.64 -2.86
N LEU A 32 18.17 -13.63 -2.59
CA LEU A 32 18.16 -12.37 -3.35
C LEU A 32 18.85 -12.57 -4.71
N GLY A 33 18.40 -11.82 -5.71
CA GLY A 33 18.93 -11.91 -7.06
C GLY A 33 18.32 -10.88 -7.99
N GLU A 34 18.47 -11.10 -9.30
CA GLU A 34 17.98 -10.19 -10.34
C GLU A 34 16.47 -9.90 -10.23
N PHE A 35 15.68 -10.91 -9.89
CA PHE A 35 14.22 -10.80 -9.81
C PHE A 35 13.68 -10.64 -8.38
N VAL A 36 14.56 -10.67 -7.36
CA VAL A 36 14.17 -10.61 -5.95
C VAL A 36 15.09 -9.67 -5.20
N SER A 37 14.56 -8.51 -4.82
CA SER A 37 15.25 -7.51 -4.01
C SER A 37 14.28 -6.85 -3.01
N PRO A 38 14.78 -6.45 -1.83
CA PRO A 38 13.96 -5.72 -0.86
C PRO A 38 13.68 -4.29 -1.33
N ILE A 39 12.55 -3.74 -0.91
CA ILE A 39 12.21 -2.33 -1.08
C ILE A 39 12.63 -1.51 0.14
N CYS A 40 13.03 -0.26 -0.05
CA CYS A 40 13.39 0.61 1.06
C CYS A 40 12.15 1.04 1.86
N LEU A 41 12.29 1.20 3.18
CA LEU A 41 11.24 1.79 4.01
C LEU A 41 11.47 3.29 4.25
N PRO A 42 10.42 4.14 4.22
CA PRO A 42 10.52 5.56 4.50
C PRO A 42 10.85 5.84 5.96
N ARG A 43 11.56 6.93 6.26
CA ARG A 43 11.83 7.30 7.66
C ARG A 43 10.51 7.62 8.38
N LYS A 44 10.49 7.47 9.72
CA LYS A 44 9.30 7.73 10.55
C LYS A 44 8.75 9.15 10.36
N ASP A 45 9.65 10.12 10.26
CA ASP A 45 9.35 11.54 10.08
C ASP A 45 9.24 11.95 8.60
N GLU A 46 9.38 11.02 7.67
CA GLU A 46 9.27 11.28 6.25
C GLU A 46 7.83 11.68 5.90
N LYS A 47 7.67 12.93 5.47
CA LYS A 47 6.39 13.51 5.10
C LYS A 47 5.97 13.04 3.71
N THR A 48 4.67 12.88 3.52
CA THR A 48 4.08 12.70 2.21
C THR A 48 4.35 13.92 1.34
N ASN A 49 5.00 13.74 0.19
CA ASN A 49 5.11 14.77 -0.84
C ASN A 49 4.23 14.35 -2.03
N LEU A 50 3.17 15.13 -2.28
CA LEU A 50 2.16 14.85 -3.30
C LEU A 50 2.70 14.87 -4.74
N LEU A 51 3.86 15.50 -4.96
CA LEU A 51 4.53 15.55 -6.27
C LEU A 51 5.40 14.31 -6.53
N SER A 52 5.34 13.30 -5.67
CA SER A 52 6.05 12.06 -5.90
C SER A 52 5.54 11.33 -7.12
N LYS A 53 6.46 10.73 -7.87
CA LYS A 53 6.12 9.65 -8.78
C LYS A 53 5.92 8.39 -7.96
N CYS A 54 4.71 7.87 -7.97
CA CYS A 54 4.33 6.66 -7.26
C CYS A 54 3.70 5.67 -8.21
N MET A 55 3.88 4.39 -7.91
CA MET A 55 3.30 3.30 -8.68
C MET A 55 2.74 2.26 -7.74
N THR A 56 1.76 1.52 -8.22
CA THR A 56 1.29 0.28 -7.62
C THR A 56 1.51 -0.86 -8.60
N ALA A 57 1.70 -2.06 -8.09
CA ALA A 57 1.81 -3.27 -8.89
C ALA A 57 1.03 -4.41 -8.24
N GLY A 58 0.41 -5.26 -9.05
CA GLY A 58 -0.45 -6.33 -8.56
C GLY A 58 -1.08 -7.18 -9.65
N TRP A 59 -1.93 -8.09 -9.22
CA TRP A 59 -2.76 -8.95 -10.08
C TRP A 59 -4.25 -8.69 -9.81
N GLY A 60 -4.62 -7.52 -9.27
CA GLY A 60 -6.01 -7.12 -9.17
C GLY A 60 -6.66 -7.00 -10.55
N ILE A 61 -8.00 -7.03 -10.56
CA ILE A 61 -8.76 -6.84 -11.80
C ILE A 61 -8.52 -5.43 -12.34
N THR A 62 -8.46 -5.29 -13.66
CA THR A 62 -8.09 -4.03 -14.34
C THR A 62 -9.32 -3.24 -14.79
N GLU A 63 -10.48 -3.88 -14.86
CA GLU A 63 -11.74 -3.26 -15.26
C GLU A 63 -12.86 -3.60 -14.27
N PRO A 64 -13.83 -2.69 -14.07
CA PRO A 64 -15.04 -3.02 -13.31
C PRO A 64 -15.76 -4.23 -13.91
N HIS A 65 -16.26 -5.12 -13.04
CA HIS A 65 -17.02 -6.33 -13.44
C HIS A 65 -16.22 -7.40 -14.21
N GLN A 66 -14.90 -7.32 -14.19
CA GLN A 66 -14.06 -8.39 -14.71
C GLN A 66 -14.07 -9.60 -13.75
N ASP A 67 -14.35 -10.78 -14.29
CA ASP A 67 -14.46 -12.03 -13.51
C ASP A 67 -13.12 -12.77 -13.36
N GLU A 68 -12.12 -12.45 -14.19
CA GLU A 68 -10.81 -13.11 -14.20
C GLU A 68 -9.68 -12.17 -13.81
N PHE A 69 -8.76 -12.63 -12.96
CA PHE A 69 -7.55 -11.88 -12.64
C PHE A 69 -6.53 -11.95 -13.80
N PRO A 70 -5.74 -10.88 -14.04
CA PRO A 70 -4.64 -10.90 -14.99
C PRO A 70 -3.66 -12.05 -14.74
N LYS A 71 -3.10 -12.62 -15.80
CA LYS A 71 -2.06 -13.68 -15.71
C LYS A 71 -0.66 -13.13 -15.51
N THR A 72 -0.45 -11.85 -15.85
CA THR A 72 0.80 -11.13 -15.69
C THR A 72 0.62 -9.97 -14.72
N VAL A 73 1.69 -9.62 -14.00
CA VAL A 73 1.67 -8.48 -13.09
C VAL A 73 1.34 -7.21 -13.87
N GLN A 74 0.44 -6.42 -13.33
CA GLN A 74 0.09 -5.10 -13.81
C GLN A 74 0.82 -4.05 -12.99
N GLN A 75 1.06 -2.89 -13.60
CA GLN A 75 1.65 -1.74 -12.94
C GLN A 75 0.93 -0.48 -13.39
N ALA A 76 0.64 0.42 -12.46
CA ALA A 76 0.04 1.70 -12.78
C ALA A 76 0.65 2.84 -11.97
N GLU A 77 0.71 4.02 -12.57
CA GLU A 77 1.07 5.25 -11.87
C GLU A 77 -0.09 5.72 -11.00
N VAL A 78 0.23 6.11 -9.77
CA VAL A 78 -0.75 6.51 -8.76
C VAL A 78 -0.42 7.94 -8.29
N PRO A 79 -1.06 8.96 -8.87
CA PRO A 79 -0.92 10.33 -8.38
C PRO A 79 -1.39 10.42 -6.93
N LEU A 80 -0.59 11.01 -6.06
CA LEU A 80 -0.98 11.21 -4.66
C LEU A 80 -1.95 12.38 -4.53
N ILE A 81 -2.93 12.24 -3.66
CA ILE A 81 -3.87 13.32 -3.33
C ILE A 81 -3.85 13.63 -1.83
N SER A 82 -4.33 14.82 -1.48
CA SER A 82 -4.41 15.21 -0.07
C SER A 82 -5.44 14.39 0.69
N SER A 83 -5.20 14.14 1.98
CA SER A 83 -6.18 13.51 2.86
C SER A 83 -7.49 14.30 2.90
N THR A 84 -7.45 15.63 2.78
CA THR A 84 -8.65 16.48 2.70
C THR A 84 -9.50 16.17 1.47
N SER A 85 -8.87 16.05 0.30
CA SER A 85 -9.54 15.66 -0.94
C SER A 85 -10.18 14.27 -0.82
N SER A 86 -9.46 13.33 -0.23
CA SER A 86 -9.98 11.97 0.00
C SER A 86 -11.13 11.94 1.01
N ARG A 87 -11.04 12.68 2.13
CA ARG A 87 -12.16 12.86 3.09
C ARG A 87 -13.38 13.46 2.42
N SER A 88 -13.19 14.47 1.57
CA SER A 88 -14.27 15.12 0.83
C SER A 88 -14.96 14.17 -0.15
N TYR A 89 -14.20 13.26 -0.78
CA TYR A 89 -14.76 12.27 -1.69
C TYR A 89 -15.53 11.17 -0.94
N TRP A 90 -14.91 10.60 0.08
CA TRP A 90 -15.47 9.44 0.80
C TRP A 90 -16.54 9.81 1.83
N GLY A 91 -16.57 11.05 2.33
CA GLY A 91 -17.41 11.43 3.45
C GLY A 91 -17.05 10.72 4.76
N LEU A 92 -15.84 10.15 4.83
CA LEU A 92 -15.32 9.38 5.96
C LEU A 92 -14.08 10.07 6.54
N ASP A 93 -13.79 9.76 7.80
CA ASP A 93 -12.52 10.19 8.40
C ASP A 93 -11.37 9.38 7.80
N ILE A 94 -10.45 10.09 7.15
CA ILE A 94 -9.17 9.55 6.68
C ILE A 94 -8.13 9.96 7.70
N LYS A 95 -7.46 9.01 8.36
CA LYS A 95 -6.52 9.35 9.42
C LYS A 95 -5.18 9.80 8.86
N ASN A 96 -4.38 10.46 9.71
CA ASN A 96 -2.99 10.76 9.37
C ASN A 96 -2.15 9.48 9.24
N THR A 97 -2.62 8.32 9.68
CA THR A 97 -2.00 7.01 9.43
C THR A 97 -2.31 6.45 8.04
N ASN A 98 -3.06 7.18 7.21
CA ASN A 98 -3.32 6.86 5.82
C ASN A 98 -2.60 7.79 4.84
N ILE A 99 -2.45 7.32 3.61
CA ILE A 99 -2.06 8.10 2.43
C ILE A 99 -3.06 7.80 1.31
N CYS A 100 -3.35 8.77 0.45
CA CYS A 100 -4.37 8.65 -0.57
C CYS A 100 -3.76 8.90 -1.95
N GLY A 101 -4.26 8.21 -2.96
CA GLY A 101 -3.83 8.41 -4.34
C GLY A 101 -4.79 7.80 -5.35
N GLY A 102 -4.47 7.97 -6.63
CA GLY A 102 -5.31 7.56 -7.74
C GLY A 102 -6.32 8.64 -8.11
N ALA A 103 -7.55 8.22 -8.45
CA ALA A 103 -8.63 9.12 -8.90
C ALA A 103 -8.32 9.94 -10.17
N ALA A 104 -7.32 9.50 -10.95
CA ALA A 104 -6.86 10.14 -12.19
C ALA A 104 -6.83 9.13 -13.35
N GLY A 105 -7.82 8.22 -13.41
CA GLY A 105 -7.86 7.14 -14.40
C GLY A 105 -7.08 5.87 -14.00
N SER A 106 -6.47 5.87 -12.81
CA SER A 106 -5.88 4.69 -12.19
C SER A 106 -6.18 4.66 -10.69
N SER A 107 -6.64 3.51 -10.19
CA SER A 107 -6.87 3.20 -8.79
C SER A 107 -6.59 1.71 -8.57
N SER A 108 -6.19 1.33 -7.36
CA SER A 108 -6.14 -0.10 -7.01
C SER A 108 -7.56 -0.67 -7.02
N CYS A 109 -7.68 -1.96 -7.31
CA CYS A 109 -8.95 -2.64 -7.39
C CYS A 109 -8.95 -3.97 -6.60
N MET A 110 -10.03 -4.73 -6.69
CA MET A 110 -10.16 -6.04 -6.07
C MET A 110 -9.00 -6.94 -6.49
N GLY A 111 -8.32 -7.53 -5.50
CA GLY A 111 -7.12 -8.36 -5.70
C GLY A 111 -5.79 -7.62 -5.53
N ASP A 112 -5.79 -6.29 -5.45
CA ASP A 112 -4.57 -5.52 -5.14
C ASP A 112 -4.35 -5.31 -3.63
N SER A 113 -5.28 -5.74 -2.76
CA SER A 113 -5.19 -5.59 -1.30
C SER A 113 -3.88 -6.13 -0.73
N GLY A 114 -3.21 -5.34 0.11
CA GLY A 114 -1.88 -5.66 0.61
C GLY A 114 -0.73 -5.32 -0.35
N GLY A 115 -1.05 -4.91 -1.59
CA GLY A 115 -0.08 -4.52 -2.61
C GLY A 115 0.69 -3.24 -2.28
N PRO A 116 1.87 -3.04 -2.88
CA PRO A 116 2.74 -1.92 -2.56
C PRO A 116 2.30 -0.63 -3.26
N LEU A 117 2.33 0.48 -2.53
CA LEU A 117 2.48 1.81 -3.12
C LEU A 117 3.94 2.22 -2.99
N GLN A 118 4.67 2.13 -4.10
CA GLN A 118 6.08 2.47 -4.18
C GLN A 118 6.27 3.86 -4.77
N CYS A 119 7.12 4.69 -4.17
CA CYS A 119 7.44 6.01 -4.71
C CYS A 119 8.94 6.23 -4.81
N THR A 120 9.38 6.94 -5.85
CA THR A 120 10.78 7.32 -6.00
C THR A 120 11.11 8.52 -5.11
N ARG A 121 12.08 8.34 -4.22
CA ARG A 121 12.63 9.36 -3.31
C ARG A 121 14.15 9.23 -3.27
N ASP A 122 14.86 10.33 -3.45
CA ASP A 122 16.33 10.36 -3.39
C ASP A 122 17.01 9.32 -4.29
N GLY A 123 16.41 9.03 -5.45
CA GLY A 123 16.88 8.02 -6.41
C GLY A 123 16.55 6.57 -6.05
N GLN A 124 15.80 6.30 -4.98
CA GLN A 124 15.41 4.95 -4.55
C GLN A 124 13.89 4.77 -4.51
N TYR A 125 13.41 3.55 -4.76
CA TYR A 125 12.01 3.20 -4.51
C TYR A 125 11.80 2.90 -3.03
N LYS A 126 10.85 3.61 -2.41
CA LYS A 126 10.42 3.36 -1.03
C LYS A 126 8.98 2.88 -1.00
N LEU A 127 8.67 1.93 -0.11
CA LEU A 127 7.31 1.49 0.19
C LEU A 127 6.62 2.54 1.05
N VAL A 128 5.89 3.47 0.43
CA VAL A 128 5.24 4.56 1.17
C VAL A 128 3.87 4.16 1.70
N GLY A 129 3.24 3.17 1.08
CA GLY A 129 1.94 2.68 1.52
C GLY A 129 1.64 1.24 1.12
N ILE A 130 0.58 0.70 1.72
CA ILE A 130 0.01 -0.61 1.44
C ILE A 130 -1.44 -0.39 1.00
N VAL A 131 -1.88 -0.99 -0.11
CA VAL A 131 -3.27 -0.94 -0.56
C VAL A 131 -4.18 -1.49 0.55
N SER A 132 -5.07 -0.66 1.08
CA SER A 132 -5.98 -1.03 2.17
C SER A 132 -7.41 -1.13 1.66
N TRP A 133 -7.97 -0.01 1.18
CA TRP A 133 -9.34 0.02 0.68
C TRP A 133 -9.57 1.11 -0.37
N GLY A 134 -10.69 1.01 -1.06
CA GLY A 134 -11.11 1.95 -2.10
C GLY A 134 -12.52 1.63 -2.54
N SER A 135 -12.86 1.97 -3.79
CA SER A 135 -14.19 1.71 -4.32
C SER A 135 -14.45 0.22 -4.51
N SER A 136 -15.62 -0.26 -4.06
CA SER A 136 -16.03 -1.66 -4.23
C SER A 136 -16.29 -2.06 -5.69
N ASN A 137 -16.54 -1.09 -6.57
CA ASN A 137 -16.73 -1.27 -8.02
C ASN A 137 -15.54 -0.77 -8.85
N CYS A 138 -14.41 -0.44 -8.21
CA CYS A 138 -13.21 0.06 -8.88
C CYS A 138 -13.43 1.28 -9.78
N HIS A 139 -14.27 2.20 -9.29
CA HIS A 139 -14.56 3.43 -9.99
C HIS A 139 -13.27 4.25 -10.25
N PRO A 140 -12.97 4.65 -11.49
CA PRO A 140 -11.66 5.23 -11.86
C PRO A 140 -11.38 6.61 -11.25
N THR A 141 -12.42 7.28 -10.73
CA THR A 141 -12.31 8.57 -10.03
C THR A 141 -12.33 8.43 -8.50
N ALA A 142 -12.48 7.20 -7.98
CA ALA A 142 -12.44 6.97 -6.54
C ALA A 142 -10.98 6.86 -6.06
N PRO A 143 -10.57 7.65 -5.05
CA PRO A 143 -9.22 7.55 -4.53
C PRO A 143 -9.01 6.25 -3.75
N THR A 144 -7.93 5.54 -4.01
CA THR A 144 -7.47 4.46 -3.13
C THR A 144 -6.93 5.06 -1.83
N VAL A 145 -7.26 4.42 -0.72
CA VAL A 145 -6.71 4.69 0.60
C VAL A 145 -5.72 3.59 0.95
N PHE A 146 -4.50 4.02 1.29
CA PHE A 146 -3.39 3.16 1.63
C PHE A 146 -3.00 3.35 3.10
N THR A 147 -2.53 2.30 3.75
CA THR A 147 -1.88 2.40 5.07
C THR A 147 -0.51 3.06 4.90
N ARG A 148 -0.23 4.16 5.61
CA ARG A 148 1.00 4.96 5.43
C ARG A 148 2.17 4.39 6.24
N ILE A 149 3.15 3.78 5.57
CA ILE A 149 4.26 3.07 6.23
C ILE A 149 5.06 3.94 7.20
N SER A 150 5.29 5.23 6.91
CA SER A 150 6.05 6.10 7.82
C SER A 150 5.39 6.24 9.20
N ALA A 151 4.06 6.10 9.29
CA ALA A 151 3.34 6.14 10.55
C ALA A 151 3.55 4.88 11.42
N TYR A 152 3.94 3.76 10.82
CA TYR A 152 4.08 2.46 11.50
C TYR A 152 5.52 1.99 11.64
N ARG A 153 6.51 2.84 11.35
CA ARG A 153 7.93 2.47 11.45
C ARG A 153 8.30 1.91 12.81
N ASP A 154 7.83 2.52 13.89
CA ASP A 154 8.10 2.01 15.25
C ASP A 154 7.56 0.61 15.45
N TRP A 155 6.32 0.35 15.01
CA TRP A 155 5.70 -0.97 15.13
C TRP A 155 6.45 -2.01 14.29
N ILE A 156 6.78 -1.67 13.04
CA ILE A 156 7.56 -2.55 12.16
C ILE A 156 8.88 -2.91 12.84
N THR A 157 9.64 -1.90 13.30
CA THR A 157 10.91 -2.09 14.02
C THR A 157 10.74 -2.92 15.29
N SER A 158 9.65 -2.74 16.04
CA SER A 158 9.40 -3.51 17.27
C SER A 158 9.17 -5.01 17.00
N VAL A 159 8.56 -5.35 15.85
CA VAL A 159 8.30 -6.73 15.46
C VAL A 159 9.54 -7.37 14.82
N THR A 160 10.29 -6.60 14.02
CA THR A 160 11.47 -7.11 13.30
C THR A 160 12.76 -7.02 14.10
N GLY A 161 12.75 -6.45 15.30
CA GLY A 161 13.97 -6.22 16.09
C GLY A 161 14.93 -5.22 15.46
N GLY A 162 14.46 -4.36 14.54
CA GLY A 162 15.29 -3.38 13.83
C GLY A 162 15.94 -3.89 12.54
N GLU A 163 15.60 -5.09 12.09
CA GLU A 163 16.14 -5.69 10.86
C GLU A 163 15.40 -5.22 9.57
N ALA A 164 14.58 -4.16 9.66
CA ALA A 164 13.73 -3.66 8.57
C ALA A 164 13.81 -2.13 8.33
#